data_AF-A0A6M4FTV1-F1
#
_entry.id   AF-A0A6M4FTV1-F1
#
_cell.length_a   1.000
_cell.length_b   1.000
_cell.length_c   1.000
_cell.angle_alpha   90.00
_cell.angle_beta   90.00
_cell.angle_gamma   90.00
#
_symmetry.space_group_name_H-M   'P 1'
#
loop_
_entity.id
_entity.type
_entity.pdbx_description
1 polymer ?
#
loop_
_entity_poly.entity_id
_entity_poly.type
_entity_poly.pdbx_seq_one_letter_code
_entity_poly.pdbx_strand_id
1 'polypeptide(L)'
;MNNDHNSLGNPFDHRQSLVHGRNCGCKTCADAHSPASSSPSTPPSASRRADEAPAATGAPRDSEEMMDRVVESALVRGIFGHSDMHRRQFMKLVGGGTVAAALATLFPMDAIKAAVKEDLGPLEKTRLDVGFIPITCATPIIMAHPMGFYERYGLDVNVIKTAGWALIRDNSLNDNYDAAHMLSPMPLAMSLGAGSSRRAFITPAIENINGQAIVLHNDHQDKRDPAQWKGFTFGVPFEYSMHNFLLRYYVAEHGLDPDQDIQIRVIPPPEMVANLRAGNIDGFLSPDPFNQRAVFERIGFIHLLTKEIWDGHPCCAFATSATFARENPNTYGALLRAIIDATQYSSDPANRSEIAEAIAPTNYLNQPVTVIEQVLTGRFADGLGNVQNVPDRIDFDPFPWHSMAVWILTQMKRWGYIDGDVDYQRVARDVFLATEAAEVMRELGYDAPEETSRHYQIMGKTFDYTNPEAYLQSFDIRRS
;
A
#
# COMPACT_ATOMS: atom_id res chain seq x y z
N MET A 1 8.51 4.39 -43.39
CA MET A 1 8.24 5.84 -43.37
C MET A 1 8.60 6.35 -41.99
N ASN A 2 9.57 7.26 -41.92
CA ASN A 2 10.14 7.79 -40.69
C ASN A 2 9.08 8.48 -39.83
N ASN A 3 8.99 8.10 -38.56
CA ASN A 3 8.32 8.89 -37.51
C ASN A 3 9.33 9.20 -36.41
N ASP A 4 10.21 10.16 -36.69
CA ASP A 4 11.13 10.76 -35.70
C ASP A 4 10.38 11.80 -34.85
N HIS A 5 9.74 11.33 -33.78
CA HIS A 5 9.25 12.18 -32.69
C HIS A 5 9.68 11.64 -31.30
N ASN A 6 10.93 11.17 -31.18
CA ASN A 6 11.55 10.87 -29.88
C ASN A 6 12.00 12.16 -29.19
N SER A 7 11.08 12.81 -28.49
CA SER A 7 11.32 14.01 -27.66
C SER A 7 11.61 13.68 -26.19
N LEU A 8 11.62 12.42 -25.78
CA LEU A 8 12.02 12.03 -24.43
C LEU A 8 13.31 11.22 -24.58
N GLY A 9 14.35 11.60 -23.83
CA GLY A 9 15.61 10.86 -23.80
C GLY A 9 15.43 9.47 -23.20
N ASN A 10 16.52 8.87 -22.72
CA ASN A 10 16.48 7.54 -22.13
C ASN A 10 15.54 7.52 -20.91
N PRO A 11 14.37 6.86 -20.98
CA PRO A 11 13.40 6.87 -19.88
C PRO A 11 13.87 6.05 -18.67
N PHE A 12 15.04 5.41 -18.75
CA PHE A 12 15.67 4.63 -17.70
C PHE A 12 16.83 5.38 -16.99
N ASP A 13 17.06 6.67 -17.29
CA ASP A 13 18.06 7.49 -16.60
C ASP A 13 17.43 8.28 -15.44
N HIS A 14 17.78 7.89 -14.20
CA HIS A 14 17.34 8.54 -12.96
C HIS A 14 17.74 10.03 -12.84
N ARG A 15 18.67 10.52 -13.66
CA ARG A 15 19.11 11.93 -13.65
C ARG A 15 18.34 12.78 -14.65
N GLN A 16 17.52 12.17 -15.51
CA GLN A 16 16.81 12.88 -16.56
C GLN A 16 15.39 13.23 -16.11
N SER A 17 15.11 14.54 -16.00
CA SER A 17 13.76 15.03 -15.71
C SER A 17 12.81 14.72 -16.86
N LEU A 18 11.68 14.08 -16.53
CA LEU A 18 10.61 13.74 -17.48
C LEU A 18 9.57 14.86 -17.61
N VAL A 19 9.84 16.03 -17.06
CA VAL A 19 8.96 17.20 -17.08
C VAL A 19 9.53 18.24 -18.05
N HIS A 20 8.69 18.79 -18.91
CA HIS A 20 9.08 19.86 -19.84
C HIS A 20 9.30 21.19 -19.08
N GLY A 21 10.50 21.35 -18.51
CA GLY A 21 10.92 22.60 -17.85
C GLY A 21 11.27 23.71 -18.84
N ARG A 22 11.45 24.94 -18.31
CA ARG A 22 11.75 26.16 -19.09
C ARG A 22 13.04 26.10 -19.94
N ASN A 23 13.89 25.10 -19.69
CA ASN A 23 15.14 24.83 -20.42
C ASN A 23 15.07 23.54 -21.25
N CYS A 24 13.87 23.02 -21.56
CA CYS A 24 13.70 21.82 -22.37
C CYS A 24 14.14 22.07 -23.83
N GLY A 25 15.11 21.29 -24.31
CA GLY A 25 15.67 21.42 -25.66
C GLY A 25 14.97 20.59 -26.74
N CYS A 26 13.77 20.06 -26.48
CA CYS A 26 13.05 19.29 -27.49
C CYS A 26 12.47 20.19 -28.58
N LYS A 27 12.26 19.64 -29.78
CA LYS A 27 11.78 20.37 -30.96
C LYS A 27 10.51 21.19 -30.65
N THR A 28 9.55 20.58 -29.96
CA THR A 28 8.28 21.21 -29.57
C THR A 28 8.45 22.41 -28.64
N CYS A 29 9.38 22.34 -27.69
CA CYS A 29 9.67 23.45 -26.76
C CYS A 29 10.55 24.53 -27.41
N ALA A 30 11.45 24.15 -28.32
CA ALA A 30 12.29 25.07 -29.08
C ALA A 30 11.46 25.93 -30.05
N ASP A 31 10.44 25.34 -30.68
CA ASP A 31 9.53 26.05 -31.59
C ASP A 31 8.65 27.08 -30.85
N ALA A 32 8.35 26.85 -29.56
CA ALA A 32 7.59 27.77 -28.71
C ALA A 32 8.40 29.00 -28.22
N HIS A 33 9.72 29.03 -28.43
CA HIS A 33 10.63 30.07 -27.91
C HIS A 33 11.26 30.97 -28.99
N SER A 34 10.82 30.93 -30.26
CA SER A 34 11.31 31.85 -31.30
C SER A 34 10.51 33.18 -31.33
N PRO A 35 11.18 34.36 -31.31
CA PRO A 35 10.51 35.66 -31.12
C PRO A 35 10.13 36.34 -32.44
N ALA A 36 9.03 37.10 -32.43
CA ALA A 36 8.72 38.10 -33.45
C ALA A 36 9.55 39.40 -33.24
N SER A 37 9.94 40.01 -34.34
CA SER A 37 10.95 41.07 -34.56
C SER A 37 10.69 42.47 -33.96
N SER A 38 11.74 43.17 -33.51
CA SER A 38 12.26 44.47 -34.06
C SER A 38 13.25 45.20 -33.10
N SER A 39 14.29 45.82 -33.68
CA SER A 39 15.55 46.40 -33.09
C SER A 39 15.41 47.88 -32.62
N PRO A 40 16.47 48.72 -32.31
CA PRO A 40 17.94 48.50 -32.14
C PRO A 40 18.69 49.32 -31.01
N SER A 41 19.95 48.90 -30.74
CA SER A 41 21.21 49.66 -30.46
C SER A 41 21.49 50.47 -29.16
N THR A 42 22.58 50.13 -28.40
CA THR A 42 23.82 50.94 -28.08
C THR A 42 24.85 50.11 -27.23
N PRO A 43 26.16 50.49 -27.05
CA PRO A 43 27.33 49.58 -27.13
C PRO A 43 28.10 49.40 -25.77
N PRO A 44 29.26 48.69 -25.71
CA PRO A 44 29.69 47.95 -24.51
C PRO A 44 30.67 48.73 -23.61
N SER A 45 30.65 48.43 -22.30
CA SER A 45 31.76 48.79 -21.40
C SER A 45 32.13 47.64 -20.45
N ALA A 46 33.33 47.11 -20.71
CA ALA A 46 34.37 46.68 -19.78
C ALA A 46 34.03 45.85 -18.53
N SER A 47 34.55 44.63 -18.57
CA SER A 47 35.10 43.79 -17.49
C SER A 47 35.15 44.36 -16.06
N ARG A 48 34.69 43.58 -15.08
CA ARG A 48 35.56 42.88 -14.11
C ARG A 48 34.75 42.22 -12.99
N ARG A 49 35.30 41.09 -12.52
CA ARG A 49 35.07 40.35 -11.26
C ARG A 49 33.88 39.39 -11.25
N ALA A 50 34.27 38.13 -11.46
CA ALA A 50 33.64 36.97 -10.83
C ALA A 50 33.75 37.15 -9.31
N ASP A 51 32.61 37.03 -8.61
CA ASP A 51 32.53 36.67 -7.21
C ASP A 51 31.21 35.88 -7.01
N GLU A 52 31.39 34.61 -6.67
CA GLU A 52 30.57 33.73 -5.83
C GLU A 52 29.04 33.69 -6.04
N ALA A 53 28.59 32.68 -6.80
CA ALA A 53 27.25 32.13 -6.65
C ALA A 53 27.21 31.24 -5.38
N PRO A 54 26.18 31.33 -4.52
CA PRO A 54 26.07 30.48 -3.35
C PRO A 54 25.88 29.02 -3.80
N ALA A 55 26.68 28.14 -3.21
CA ALA A 55 26.71 26.72 -3.47
C ALA A 55 25.30 26.12 -3.40
N ALA A 56 24.94 25.37 -4.45
CA ALA A 56 23.82 24.43 -4.40
C ALA A 56 24.08 23.45 -3.25
N THR A 57 23.30 23.56 -2.19
CA THR A 57 23.33 22.65 -1.04
C THR A 57 23.01 21.23 -1.54
N GLY A 58 23.93 20.32 -1.24
CA GLY A 58 23.98 18.97 -1.80
C GLY A 58 22.74 18.12 -1.54
N ALA A 59 22.50 17.19 -2.47
CA ALA A 59 21.64 16.04 -2.24
C ALA A 59 22.12 15.28 -0.98
N PRO A 60 21.20 14.82 -0.11
CA PRO A 60 21.56 14.14 1.14
C PRO A 60 22.32 12.86 0.82
N ARG A 61 23.36 12.58 1.62
CA ARG A 61 24.29 11.46 1.39
C ARG A 61 24.02 10.26 2.30
N ASP A 62 23.06 10.37 3.22
CA ASP A 62 22.72 9.33 4.19
C ASP A 62 21.19 9.16 4.33
N SER A 63 20.78 7.92 4.60
CA SER A 63 19.40 7.50 4.88
C SER A 63 18.79 8.16 6.11
N GLU A 64 19.60 8.51 7.11
CA GLU A 64 19.13 9.16 8.35
C GLU A 64 18.74 10.62 8.08
N GLU A 65 19.56 11.37 7.33
CA GLU A 65 19.24 12.75 6.91
C GLU A 65 18.02 12.82 5.97
N MET A 66 17.79 11.77 5.18
CA MET A 66 16.61 11.66 4.33
C MET A 66 15.35 11.39 5.18
N MET A 67 15.45 10.50 6.16
CA MET A 67 14.39 10.20 7.11
C MET A 67 13.98 11.45 7.88
N ASP A 68 14.96 12.18 8.45
CA ASP A 68 14.73 13.40 9.20
C ASP A 68 14.00 14.47 8.36
N ARG A 69 14.34 14.59 7.06
CA ARG A 69 13.62 15.49 6.15
C ARG A 69 12.20 15.03 5.83
N VAL A 70 11.96 13.73 5.73
CA VAL A 70 10.58 13.22 5.52
C VAL A 70 9.75 13.41 6.79
N VAL A 71 10.32 13.12 7.97
CA VAL A 71 9.70 13.41 9.27
C VAL A 71 9.38 14.91 9.37
N GLU A 72 10.36 15.77 9.09
CA GLU A 72 10.20 17.24 9.15
C GLU A 72 9.15 17.73 8.15
N SER A 73 9.14 17.21 6.92
CA SER A 73 8.17 17.61 5.90
C SER A 73 6.76 17.08 6.17
N ALA A 74 6.61 15.87 6.71
CA ALA A 74 5.34 15.30 7.16
C ALA A 74 4.77 16.07 8.36
N LEU A 75 5.62 16.43 9.32
CA LEU A 75 5.26 17.34 10.42
C LEU A 75 4.81 18.70 9.89
N VAL A 76 5.56 19.30 8.96
CA VAL A 76 5.22 20.60 8.35
C VAL A 76 3.92 20.53 7.54
N ARG A 77 3.64 19.44 6.82
CA ARG A 77 2.38 19.26 6.09
C ARG A 77 1.20 19.04 7.04
N GLY A 78 1.39 18.26 8.10
CA GLY A 78 0.43 18.14 9.20
C GLY A 78 0.12 19.48 9.87
N ILE A 79 1.06 20.41 9.89
CA ILE A 79 0.92 21.75 10.51
C ILE A 79 0.10 22.74 9.66
N PHE A 80 0.23 22.72 8.33
CA PHE A 80 -0.39 23.76 7.47
C PHE A 80 -1.62 23.30 6.68
N GLY A 81 -1.96 22.02 6.71
CA GLY A 81 -2.94 21.44 5.79
C GLY A 81 -2.61 21.79 4.33
N HIS A 82 -3.60 21.81 3.43
CA HIS A 82 -3.40 22.15 2.01
C HIS A 82 -3.05 23.63 1.72
N SER A 83 -2.72 24.46 2.73
CA SER A 83 -2.47 25.90 2.53
C SER A 83 -1.02 26.20 2.09
N ASP A 84 -0.74 25.92 0.83
CA ASP A 84 0.56 26.05 0.18
C ASP A 84 1.13 27.50 0.20
N MET A 85 0.28 28.49 0.45
CA MET A 85 0.63 29.91 0.65
C MET A 85 1.23 30.20 2.03
N HIS A 86 0.70 29.59 3.10
CA HIS A 86 1.19 29.78 4.47
C HIS A 86 2.53 29.06 4.67
N ARG A 87 2.70 27.89 4.05
CA ARG A 87 3.97 27.15 3.97
C ARG A 87 5.10 28.00 3.36
N ARG A 88 4.86 28.65 2.21
CA ARG A 88 5.85 29.48 1.51
C ARG A 88 6.18 30.78 2.25
N GLN A 89 5.26 31.33 3.03
CA GLN A 89 5.51 32.50 3.88
C GLN A 89 6.31 32.12 5.13
N PHE A 90 5.99 31.00 5.77
CA PHE A 90 6.72 30.48 6.93
C PHE A 90 8.17 30.11 6.60
N MET A 91 8.41 29.40 5.49
CA MET A 91 9.76 29.05 5.02
C MET A 91 10.62 30.25 4.61
N LYS A 92 10.01 31.40 4.32
CA LYS A 92 10.74 32.66 4.07
C LYS A 92 11.11 33.41 5.35
N LEU A 93 10.51 33.05 6.48
CA LEU A 93 10.63 33.75 7.76
C LEU A 93 11.65 33.09 8.72
N VAL A 94 12.01 31.83 8.52
CA VAL A 94 12.78 31.05 9.50
C VAL A 94 13.95 30.32 8.82
N GLY A 95 15.20 30.62 9.23
CA GLY A 95 16.39 29.87 8.80
C GLY A 95 16.46 28.50 9.47
N GLY A 96 17.10 27.52 8.82
CA GLY A 96 17.02 26.08 9.13
C GLY A 96 17.36 25.64 10.57
N GLY A 97 18.04 26.46 11.38
CA GLY A 97 18.33 26.13 12.79
C GLY A 97 17.21 26.51 13.78
N THR A 98 16.29 27.39 13.40
CA THR A 98 15.22 27.93 14.27
C THR A 98 13.88 27.21 14.13
N VAL A 99 13.77 26.28 13.17
CA VAL A 99 12.52 25.57 12.85
C VAL A 99 12.14 24.58 13.97
N ALA A 100 13.07 23.79 14.51
CA ALA A 100 12.76 22.80 15.56
C ALA A 100 12.20 23.42 16.87
N ALA A 101 12.75 24.56 17.31
CA ALA A 101 12.28 25.25 18.53
C ALA A 101 10.92 25.97 18.32
N ALA A 102 10.63 26.43 17.11
CA ALA A 102 9.34 27.03 16.75
C ALA A 102 8.25 25.96 16.52
N LEU A 103 8.62 24.77 16.03
CA LEU A 103 7.70 23.63 15.87
C LEU A 103 7.24 23.08 17.22
N ALA A 104 8.14 22.97 18.21
CA ALA A 104 7.80 22.52 19.57
C ALA A 104 6.83 23.45 20.32
N THR A 105 6.75 24.73 19.94
CA THR A 105 5.77 25.69 20.48
C THR A 105 4.44 25.70 19.72
N LEU A 106 4.40 25.16 18.49
CA LEU A 106 3.20 25.07 17.66
C LEU A 106 2.45 23.73 17.80
N PHE A 107 3.13 22.67 18.21
CA PHE A 107 2.53 21.36 18.48
C PHE A 107 3.00 20.85 19.85
N PRO A 108 2.23 21.07 20.93
CA PRO A 108 2.58 20.55 22.24
C PRO A 108 2.31 19.04 22.25
N MET A 109 3.26 18.25 21.74
CA MET A 109 3.19 16.78 21.74
C MET A 109 2.89 16.24 23.14
N ASP A 110 3.42 16.88 24.17
CA ASP A 110 3.13 16.54 25.57
C ASP A 110 1.66 16.81 25.95
N ALA A 111 1.03 17.86 25.41
CA ALA A 111 -0.38 18.12 25.63
C ALA A 111 -1.28 17.17 24.82
N ILE A 112 -0.86 16.75 23.63
CA ILE A 112 -1.57 15.71 22.85
C ILE A 112 -1.48 14.37 23.57
N LYS A 113 -0.27 13.96 24.00
CA LYS A 113 -0.07 12.77 24.83
C LYS A 113 -0.90 12.83 26.12
N ALA A 114 -0.99 14.01 26.76
CA ALA A 114 -1.82 14.21 27.95
C ALA A 114 -3.32 14.08 27.65
N ALA A 115 -3.81 14.67 26.55
CA ALA A 115 -5.21 14.56 26.13
C ALA A 115 -5.60 13.11 25.77
N VAL A 116 -4.73 12.40 25.04
CA VAL A 116 -4.92 10.97 24.75
C VAL A 116 -4.96 10.15 26.05
N LYS A 117 -4.10 10.48 27.02
CA LYS A 117 -4.09 9.81 28.33
C LYS A 117 -5.33 10.14 29.18
N GLU A 118 -5.93 11.31 29.02
CA GLU A 118 -7.19 11.67 29.66
C GLU A 118 -8.38 10.94 29.04
N ASP A 119 -8.36 10.73 27.71
CA ASP A 119 -9.41 10.02 26.96
C ASP A 119 -9.35 8.49 27.14
N LEU A 120 -8.19 7.88 26.90
CA LEU A 120 -7.99 6.43 26.97
C LEU A 120 -7.64 5.94 28.38
N GLY A 121 -7.07 6.78 29.23
CA GLY A 121 -6.43 6.34 30.48
C GLY A 121 -4.96 5.91 30.30
N PRO A 122 -4.31 5.39 31.36
CA PRO A 122 -2.92 4.97 31.28
C PRO A 122 -2.76 3.71 30.40
N LEU A 123 -1.75 3.72 29.53
CA LEU A 123 -1.41 2.56 28.70
C LEU A 123 -0.86 1.42 29.55
N GLU A 124 -1.39 0.22 29.36
CA GLU A 124 -0.94 -1.01 30.03
C GLU A 124 0.43 -1.46 29.51
N LYS A 125 0.69 -1.27 28.21
CA LYS A 125 1.94 -1.61 27.55
C LYS A 125 2.30 -0.49 26.56
N THR A 126 3.51 0.06 26.67
CA THR A 126 3.96 1.14 25.78
C THR A 126 4.87 0.64 24.67
N ARG A 127 5.68 -0.39 24.93
CA ARG A 127 6.54 -1.01 23.92
C ARG A 127 5.83 -2.16 23.25
N LEU A 128 5.69 -2.15 21.94
CA LEU A 128 4.96 -3.15 21.18
C LEU A 128 5.81 -3.76 20.06
N ASP A 129 5.65 -5.05 19.82
CA ASP A 129 6.26 -5.74 18.69
C ASP A 129 5.21 -5.97 17.60
N VAL A 130 5.41 -5.39 16.41
CA VAL A 130 4.48 -5.48 15.28
C VAL A 130 5.15 -6.11 14.07
N GLY A 131 4.74 -7.33 13.71
CA GLY A 131 5.29 -8.05 12.57
C GLY A 131 4.77 -7.55 11.21
N PHE A 132 5.63 -7.43 10.20
CA PHE A 132 5.22 -7.07 8.84
C PHE A 132 5.98 -7.78 7.71
N ILE A 133 5.33 -7.91 6.55
CA ILE A 133 5.96 -8.35 5.30
C ILE A 133 6.35 -7.09 4.50
N PRO A 134 7.57 -7.03 3.92
CA PRO A 134 8.05 -5.84 3.22
C PRO A 134 7.38 -5.66 1.85
N ILE A 135 6.11 -5.23 1.86
CA ILE A 135 5.26 -4.91 0.70
C ILE A 135 4.59 -3.55 0.91
N THR A 136 4.10 -2.90 -0.16
CA THR A 136 3.46 -1.57 -0.05
C THR A 136 2.15 -1.61 0.73
N CYS A 137 1.55 -2.77 0.92
CA CYS A 137 0.38 -2.95 1.78
C CYS A 137 0.65 -2.58 3.24
N ALA A 138 1.90 -2.79 3.72
CA ALA A 138 2.29 -2.48 5.09
C ALA A 138 2.59 -0.99 5.33
N THR A 139 2.33 -0.12 4.33
CA THR A 139 2.63 1.32 4.39
C THR A 139 2.14 1.96 5.70
N PRO A 140 0.88 1.79 6.14
CA PRO A 140 0.40 2.39 7.39
C PRO A 140 1.19 1.96 8.63
N ILE A 141 1.61 0.68 8.72
CA ILE A 141 2.42 0.17 9.84
C ILE A 141 3.82 0.77 9.81
N ILE A 142 4.51 0.70 8.67
CA ILE A 142 5.93 1.04 8.60
C ILE A 142 6.18 2.54 8.61
N MET A 143 5.26 3.35 8.09
CA MET A 143 5.38 4.81 8.10
C MET A 143 4.94 5.43 9.43
N ALA A 144 4.15 4.72 10.24
CA ALA A 144 3.66 5.22 11.52
C ALA A 144 4.80 5.56 12.49
N HIS A 145 5.92 4.84 12.41
CA HIS A 145 7.13 5.14 13.17
C HIS A 145 7.83 6.43 12.70
N PRO A 146 8.33 6.55 11.45
CA PRO A 146 9.04 7.76 11.02
C PRO A 146 8.15 9.00 10.98
N MET A 147 6.83 8.88 10.83
CA MET A 147 5.93 10.04 10.87
C MET A 147 5.45 10.40 12.29
N GLY A 148 5.92 9.69 13.32
CA GLY A 148 5.60 9.99 14.72
C GLY A 148 4.16 9.67 15.13
N PHE A 149 3.42 8.89 14.33
CA PHE A 149 2.04 8.49 14.66
C PHE A 149 2.01 7.62 15.91
N TYR A 150 2.93 6.66 16.07
CA TYR A 150 2.99 5.86 17.30
C TYR A 150 3.33 6.71 18.54
N GLU A 151 4.33 7.59 18.41
CA GLU A 151 4.75 8.44 19.53
C GLU A 151 3.64 9.40 19.97
N ARG A 152 2.85 9.93 19.03
CA ARG A 152 1.69 10.78 19.31
C ARG A 152 0.73 10.16 20.32
N TYR A 153 0.56 8.83 20.27
CA TYR A 153 -0.30 8.07 21.18
C TYR A 153 0.47 7.39 22.32
N GLY A 154 1.74 7.75 22.55
CA GLY A 154 2.55 7.25 23.68
C GLY A 154 3.14 5.86 23.49
N LEU A 155 3.21 5.37 22.24
CA LEU A 155 3.68 4.03 21.91
C LEU A 155 5.12 4.03 21.38
N ASP A 156 5.89 3.02 21.77
CA ASP A 156 7.22 2.65 21.30
C ASP A 156 7.08 1.35 20.48
N VAL A 157 6.80 1.47 19.18
CA VAL A 157 6.50 0.31 18.34
C VAL A 157 7.73 -0.15 17.57
N ASN A 158 8.15 -1.37 17.82
CA ASN A 158 9.16 -2.09 17.08
C ASN A 158 8.52 -2.81 15.89
N VAL A 159 8.69 -2.28 14.68
CA VAL A 159 8.21 -2.90 13.44
C VAL A 159 9.19 -3.96 12.95
N ILE A 160 8.78 -5.22 13.03
CA ILE A 160 9.64 -6.38 12.78
C ILE A 160 9.39 -6.93 11.38
N LYS A 161 10.37 -6.78 10.50
CA LYS A 161 10.34 -7.38 9.17
C LYS A 161 10.37 -8.90 9.25
N THR A 162 9.43 -9.56 8.59
CA THR A 162 9.28 -11.02 8.57
C THR A 162 9.45 -11.57 7.15
N ALA A 163 10.01 -12.79 7.04
CA ALA A 163 10.34 -13.39 5.74
C ALA A 163 9.13 -13.95 4.96
N GLY A 164 8.02 -14.25 5.64
CA GLY A 164 6.84 -14.82 5.00
C GLY A 164 5.64 -14.94 5.92
N TRP A 165 4.47 -15.16 5.32
CA TRP A 165 3.18 -15.13 6.02
C TRP A 165 2.98 -16.27 7.02
N ALA A 166 3.61 -17.43 6.80
CA ALA A 166 3.60 -18.51 7.79
C ALA A 166 4.26 -18.07 9.11
N LEU A 167 5.38 -17.34 9.04
CA LEU A 167 6.05 -16.80 10.23
C LEU A 167 5.23 -15.69 10.91
N ILE A 168 4.56 -14.83 10.14
CA ILE A 168 3.60 -13.86 10.71
C ILE A 168 2.53 -14.59 11.51
N ARG A 169 1.90 -15.60 10.92
CA ARG A 169 0.88 -16.42 11.59
C ARG A 169 1.43 -17.07 12.86
N ASP A 170 2.55 -17.76 12.75
CA ASP A 170 3.11 -18.55 13.85
C ASP A 170 3.60 -17.66 15.00
N ASN A 171 4.23 -16.52 14.71
CA ASN A 171 4.62 -15.56 15.75
C ASN A 171 3.42 -14.90 16.42
N SER A 172 2.37 -14.56 15.66
CA SER A 172 1.15 -13.99 16.23
C SER A 172 0.40 -15.02 17.08
N LEU A 173 0.34 -16.29 16.67
CA LEU A 173 -0.28 -17.37 17.44
C LEU A 173 0.46 -17.68 18.74
N ASN A 174 1.76 -17.36 18.82
CA ASN A 174 2.60 -17.59 20.00
C ASN A 174 2.80 -16.32 20.85
N ASP A 175 2.09 -15.23 20.57
CA ASP A 175 2.23 -13.94 21.27
C ASP A 175 3.64 -13.33 21.18
N ASN A 176 4.41 -13.70 20.15
CA ASN A 176 5.68 -13.05 19.84
C ASN A 176 5.46 -11.67 19.20
N TYR A 177 4.26 -11.41 18.66
CA TYR A 177 3.82 -10.12 18.16
C TYR A 177 2.54 -9.69 18.90
N ASP A 178 2.49 -8.43 19.30
CA ASP A 178 1.30 -7.81 19.90
C ASP A 178 0.22 -7.57 18.84
N ALA A 179 0.65 -7.17 17.65
CA ALA A 179 -0.18 -7.03 16.47
C ALA A 179 0.62 -7.36 15.21
N ALA A 180 -0.03 -7.54 14.07
CA ALA A 180 0.66 -7.85 12.84
C ALA A 180 -0.08 -7.32 11.61
N HIS A 181 0.72 -7.03 10.59
CA HIS A 181 0.30 -7.02 9.20
C HIS A 181 -0.19 -8.42 8.81
N MET A 182 -1.43 -8.56 8.36
CA MET A 182 -2.00 -9.83 7.94
C MET A 182 -2.73 -9.72 6.61
N LEU A 183 -2.75 -10.80 5.83
CA LEU A 183 -3.66 -10.89 4.69
C LEU A 183 -5.09 -10.98 5.24
N SER A 184 -6.04 -10.21 4.68
CA SER A 184 -7.40 -10.11 5.23
C SER A 184 -8.11 -11.44 5.53
N PRO A 185 -7.85 -12.55 4.81
CA PRO A 185 -8.40 -13.86 5.18
C PRO A 185 -7.74 -14.57 6.38
N MET A 186 -6.51 -14.21 6.76
CA MET A 186 -5.78 -14.89 7.84
C MET A 186 -6.49 -14.78 9.20
N PRO A 187 -6.95 -13.60 9.67
CA PRO A 187 -7.68 -13.49 10.93
C PRO A 187 -8.95 -14.34 10.99
N LEU A 188 -9.66 -14.46 9.86
CA LEU A 188 -10.85 -15.30 9.72
C LEU A 188 -10.48 -16.79 9.81
N ALA A 189 -9.47 -17.22 9.05
CA ALA A 189 -8.98 -18.59 9.05
C ALA A 189 -8.50 -19.02 10.45
N MET A 190 -7.68 -18.19 11.10
CA MET A 190 -7.15 -18.45 12.44
C MET A 190 -8.28 -18.54 13.50
N SER A 191 -9.28 -17.66 13.40
CA SER A 191 -10.45 -17.66 14.32
C SER A 191 -11.35 -18.88 14.15
N LEU A 192 -11.39 -19.45 12.94
CA LEU A 192 -12.09 -20.70 12.64
C LEU A 192 -11.23 -21.95 12.87
N GLY A 193 -9.91 -21.81 13.03
CA GLY A 193 -8.97 -22.93 13.09
C GLY A 193 -8.69 -23.59 11.74
N ALA A 194 -8.91 -22.86 10.64
CA ALA A 194 -8.58 -23.30 9.30
C ALA A 194 -7.08 -23.11 9.04
N GLY A 195 -6.35 -24.22 8.85
CA GLY A 195 -4.92 -24.18 8.54
C GLY A 195 -4.00 -23.80 9.70
N SER A 196 -4.52 -23.73 10.93
CA SER A 196 -3.76 -23.50 12.17
C SER A 196 -4.53 -23.96 13.41
N SER A 197 -3.90 -23.85 14.58
CA SER A 197 -4.66 -23.90 15.84
C SER A 197 -5.68 -22.76 15.87
N ARG A 198 -6.86 -23.03 16.43
CA ARG A 198 -7.92 -22.04 16.56
C ARG A 198 -7.56 -21.01 17.62
N ARG A 199 -7.52 -19.74 17.24
CA ARG A 199 -7.31 -18.61 18.15
C ARG A 199 -8.09 -17.40 17.65
N ALA A 200 -8.82 -16.74 18.54
CA ALA A 200 -9.61 -15.56 18.18
C ALA A 200 -8.67 -14.39 17.84
N PHE A 201 -8.79 -13.92 16.60
CA PHE A 201 -8.12 -12.74 16.08
C PHE A 201 -9.17 -11.73 15.61
N ILE A 202 -8.80 -10.45 15.69
CA ILE A 202 -9.62 -9.34 15.26
C ILE A 202 -8.85 -8.49 14.24
N THR A 203 -9.61 -7.84 13.36
CA THR A 203 -9.21 -6.96 12.28
C THR A 203 -9.91 -5.62 12.49
N PRO A 204 -9.31 -4.72 13.27
CA PRO A 204 -9.90 -3.40 13.51
C PRO A 204 -9.64 -2.40 12.38
N ALA A 205 -8.66 -2.65 11.51
CA ALA A 205 -8.44 -1.80 10.36
C ALA A 205 -7.95 -2.60 9.15
N ILE A 206 -8.41 -2.23 7.97
CA ILE A 206 -7.80 -2.61 6.69
C ILE A 206 -6.62 -1.68 6.45
N GLU A 207 -5.50 -2.20 5.98
CA GLU A 207 -4.35 -1.34 5.69
C GLU A 207 -4.45 -0.78 4.29
N ASN A 208 -4.89 -1.61 3.33
CA ASN A 208 -5.01 -1.18 1.95
C ASN A 208 -6.13 -1.91 1.20
N ILE A 209 -6.67 -1.22 0.21
CA ILE A 209 -7.54 -1.77 -0.83
C ILE A 209 -6.78 -1.78 -2.17
N ASN A 210 -7.17 -2.68 -3.07
CA ASN A 210 -6.48 -2.89 -4.34
C ASN A 210 -4.98 -3.23 -4.11
N GLY A 211 -4.07 -2.71 -4.94
CA GLY A 211 -2.61 -2.81 -4.74
C GLY A 211 -1.97 -4.15 -5.12
N GLN A 212 -2.65 -4.93 -5.96
CA GLN A 212 -2.18 -6.22 -6.45
C GLN A 212 -2.36 -6.29 -7.98
N ALA A 213 -1.66 -7.23 -8.60
CA ALA A 213 -1.79 -7.48 -10.03
C ALA A 213 -1.52 -8.95 -10.36
N ILE A 214 -2.03 -9.39 -11.51
CA ILE A 214 -1.55 -10.59 -12.19
C ILE A 214 -0.40 -10.16 -13.09
N VAL A 215 0.78 -10.73 -12.86
CA VAL A 215 1.97 -10.55 -13.69
C VAL A 215 2.28 -11.86 -14.39
N LEU A 216 2.61 -11.77 -15.68
CA LEU A 216 3.09 -12.91 -16.47
C LEU A 216 4.55 -12.70 -16.86
N HIS A 217 5.29 -13.81 -17.04
CA HIS A 217 6.62 -13.77 -17.63
C HIS A 217 6.55 -13.24 -19.07
N ASN A 218 7.58 -12.52 -19.52
CA ASN A 218 7.60 -11.92 -20.86
C ASN A 218 7.50 -12.92 -22.01
N ASP A 219 7.81 -14.20 -21.77
CA ASP A 219 7.64 -15.26 -22.76
C ASP A 219 6.16 -15.58 -23.07
N HIS A 220 5.22 -15.06 -22.29
CA HIS A 220 3.78 -15.30 -22.43
C HIS A 220 3.00 -14.06 -22.91
N GLN A 221 3.66 -13.09 -23.54
CA GLN A 221 3.00 -11.89 -24.10
C GLN A 221 1.96 -12.23 -25.19
N ASP A 222 2.06 -13.39 -25.82
CA ASP A 222 1.11 -13.94 -26.80
C ASP A 222 -0.03 -14.76 -26.15
N LYS A 223 0.04 -15.03 -24.84
CA LYS A 223 -0.91 -15.86 -24.09
C LYS A 223 -1.63 -15.05 -23.02
N ARG A 224 -2.28 -13.97 -23.44
CA ARG A 224 -3.00 -13.06 -22.54
C ARG A 224 -4.44 -13.48 -22.28
N ASP A 225 -5.00 -14.39 -23.07
CA ASP A 225 -6.31 -14.96 -22.77
C ASP A 225 -6.14 -16.05 -21.70
N PRO A 226 -6.80 -15.95 -20.52
CA PRO A 226 -6.68 -16.95 -19.47
C PRO A 226 -7.06 -18.36 -19.91
N ALA A 227 -7.90 -18.54 -20.94
CA ALA A 227 -8.20 -19.86 -21.48
C ALA A 227 -6.95 -20.60 -22.03
N GLN A 228 -5.87 -19.87 -22.33
CA GLN A 228 -4.59 -20.42 -22.79
C GLN A 228 -3.65 -20.83 -21.64
N TRP A 229 -4.02 -20.60 -20.38
CA TRP A 229 -3.14 -20.81 -19.23
C TRP A 229 -3.17 -22.23 -18.67
N LYS A 230 -3.86 -23.17 -19.32
CA LYS A 230 -3.82 -24.58 -18.90
C LYS A 230 -2.38 -25.10 -18.88
N GLY A 231 -1.97 -25.63 -17.73
CA GLY A 231 -0.62 -26.08 -17.42
C GLY A 231 0.29 -25.03 -16.80
N PHE A 232 -0.15 -23.77 -16.69
CA PHE A 232 0.65 -22.71 -16.09
C PHE A 232 0.84 -22.93 -14.60
N THR A 233 1.98 -22.46 -14.10
CA THR A 233 2.27 -22.38 -12.67
C THR A 233 2.24 -20.92 -12.21
N PHE A 234 1.36 -20.60 -11.26
CA PHE A 234 1.24 -19.28 -10.65
C PHE A 234 1.80 -19.26 -9.23
N GLY A 235 2.50 -18.18 -8.89
CA GLY A 235 2.85 -17.85 -7.51
C GLY A 235 1.75 -17.05 -6.81
N VAL A 236 1.48 -17.37 -5.54
CA VAL A 236 0.67 -16.54 -4.62
C VAL A 236 1.36 -16.46 -3.26
N PRO A 237 1.19 -15.37 -2.48
CA PRO A 237 1.90 -15.19 -1.21
C PRO A 237 1.57 -16.22 -0.14
N PHE A 238 0.32 -16.66 -0.08
CA PHE A 238 -0.17 -17.56 0.96
C PHE A 238 -1.52 -18.17 0.57
N GLU A 239 -1.86 -19.31 1.18
CA GLU A 239 -3.11 -20.03 0.91
C GLU A 239 -4.34 -19.21 1.30
N TYR A 240 -4.35 -18.69 2.53
CA TYR A 240 -5.41 -17.83 3.07
C TYR A 240 -5.16 -16.37 2.69
N SER A 241 -5.29 -16.05 1.40
CA SER A 241 -5.01 -14.73 0.88
C SER A 241 -5.98 -14.28 -0.21
N MET A 242 -6.18 -12.96 -0.30
CA MET A 242 -6.94 -12.34 -1.39
C MET A 242 -6.32 -12.66 -2.74
N HIS A 243 -5.00 -12.77 -2.81
CA HIS A 243 -4.26 -13.16 -4.00
C HIS A 243 -4.66 -14.54 -4.53
N ASN A 244 -4.73 -15.54 -3.64
CA ASN A 244 -5.17 -16.88 -3.99
C ASN A 244 -6.65 -16.87 -4.43
N PHE A 245 -7.52 -16.21 -3.65
CA PHE A 245 -8.95 -16.20 -3.96
C PHE A 245 -9.30 -15.42 -5.22
N LEU A 246 -8.66 -14.29 -5.49
CA LEU A 246 -8.87 -13.50 -6.71
C LEU A 246 -8.27 -14.20 -7.94
N LEU A 247 -7.12 -14.87 -7.83
CA LEU A 247 -6.57 -15.66 -8.93
C LEU A 247 -7.51 -16.82 -9.27
N ARG A 248 -7.93 -17.59 -8.26
CA ARG A 248 -8.89 -18.69 -8.40
C ARG A 248 -10.20 -18.21 -9.01
N TYR A 249 -10.71 -17.07 -8.56
CA TYR A 249 -11.91 -16.45 -9.12
C TYR A 249 -11.72 -16.12 -10.59
N TYR A 250 -10.65 -15.38 -10.92
CA TYR A 250 -10.37 -14.93 -12.28
C TYR A 250 -10.24 -16.09 -13.28
N VAL A 251 -9.46 -17.12 -12.95
CA VAL A 251 -9.26 -18.26 -13.88
C VAL A 251 -10.51 -19.14 -13.98
N ALA A 252 -11.26 -19.33 -12.88
CA ALA A 252 -12.51 -20.10 -12.89
C ALA A 252 -13.60 -19.45 -13.74
N GLU A 253 -13.73 -18.12 -13.69
CA GLU A 253 -14.67 -17.39 -14.55
C GLU A 253 -14.25 -17.41 -16.04
N HIS A 254 -13.00 -17.76 -16.33
CA HIS A 254 -12.52 -18.04 -17.69
C HIS A 254 -12.50 -19.55 -18.02
N GLY A 255 -13.14 -20.39 -17.21
CA GLY A 255 -13.35 -21.80 -17.48
C GLY A 255 -12.18 -22.72 -17.12
N LEU A 256 -11.17 -22.24 -16.39
CA LEU A 256 -10.08 -23.08 -15.88
C LEU A 256 -10.34 -23.49 -14.43
N ASP A 257 -10.23 -24.78 -14.14
CA ASP A 257 -10.25 -25.26 -12.78
C ASP A 257 -8.89 -24.99 -12.10
N PRO A 258 -8.83 -24.18 -11.01
CA PRO A 258 -7.56 -23.78 -10.42
C PRO A 258 -6.78 -24.89 -9.70
N ASP A 259 -7.39 -26.05 -9.41
CA ASP A 259 -6.70 -27.18 -8.78
C ASP A 259 -6.37 -28.31 -9.78
N GLN A 260 -6.90 -28.25 -11.02
CA GLN A 260 -6.70 -29.28 -12.03
C GLN A 260 -5.99 -28.76 -13.29
N ASP A 261 -6.35 -27.57 -13.74
CA ASP A 261 -5.85 -27.02 -15.00
C ASP A 261 -4.60 -26.16 -14.84
N ILE A 262 -4.34 -25.60 -13.66
CA ILE A 262 -3.12 -24.82 -13.35
C ILE A 262 -2.50 -25.31 -12.04
N GLN A 263 -1.28 -24.86 -11.75
CA GLN A 263 -0.64 -25.04 -10.45
C GLN A 263 -0.59 -23.70 -9.71
N ILE A 264 -1.00 -23.66 -8.45
CA ILE A 264 -0.82 -22.50 -7.58
C ILE A 264 0.20 -22.87 -6.51
N ARG A 265 1.28 -22.10 -6.41
CA ARG A 265 2.38 -22.31 -5.46
C ARG A 265 2.46 -21.16 -4.48
N VAL A 266 2.61 -21.48 -3.20
CA VAL A 266 2.88 -20.48 -2.16
C VAL A 266 4.34 -20.06 -2.24
N ILE A 267 4.58 -18.78 -2.51
CA ILE A 267 5.91 -18.17 -2.64
C ILE A 267 5.91 -16.84 -1.88
N PRO A 268 6.86 -16.59 -0.96
CA PRO A 268 6.95 -15.29 -0.30
C PRO A 268 7.13 -14.14 -1.32
N PRO A 269 6.48 -12.97 -1.14
CA PRO A 269 6.59 -11.86 -2.11
C PRO A 269 8.03 -11.48 -2.52
N PRO A 270 9.02 -11.41 -1.59
CA PRO A 270 10.41 -11.14 -1.95
C PRO A 270 11.05 -12.11 -2.95
N GLU A 271 10.52 -13.33 -3.04
CA GLU A 271 11.04 -14.40 -3.89
C GLU A 271 10.31 -14.51 -5.25
N MET A 272 9.20 -13.78 -5.43
CA MET A 272 8.35 -13.87 -6.63
C MET A 272 9.09 -13.53 -7.92
N VAL A 273 9.80 -12.39 -7.92
CA VAL A 273 10.52 -11.88 -9.09
C VAL A 273 11.65 -12.82 -9.49
N ALA A 274 12.35 -13.41 -8.51
CA ALA A 274 13.41 -14.38 -8.74
C ALA A 274 12.87 -15.70 -9.33
N ASN A 275 11.74 -16.20 -8.81
CA ASN A 275 11.10 -17.41 -9.35
C ASN A 275 10.56 -17.20 -10.76
N LEU A 276 9.99 -16.02 -11.05
CA LEU A 276 9.55 -15.65 -12.39
C LEU A 276 10.75 -15.61 -13.35
N ARG A 277 11.86 -14.95 -12.97
CA ARG A 277 13.10 -14.87 -13.76
C ARG A 277 13.71 -16.24 -14.05
N ALA A 278 13.63 -17.17 -13.11
CA ALA A 278 14.17 -18.51 -13.25
C ALA A 278 13.29 -19.44 -14.12
N GLY A 279 12.08 -19.01 -14.50
CA GLY A 279 11.12 -19.86 -15.19
C GLY A 279 10.50 -20.94 -14.29
N ASN A 280 10.56 -20.76 -12.97
CA ASN A 280 9.94 -21.68 -12.01
C ASN A 280 8.41 -21.53 -11.95
N ILE A 281 7.92 -20.37 -12.38
CA ILE A 281 6.51 -19.98 -12.49
C ILE A 281 6.30 -19.21 -13.80
N ASP A 282 5.12 -19.33 -14.38
CA ASP A 282 4.69 -18.63 -15.59
C ASP A 282 4.15 -17.23 -15.29
N GLY A 283 3.66 -17.04 -14.07
CA GLY A 283 3.14 -15.78 -13.58
C GLY A 283 2.91 -15.80 -12.07
N PHE A 284 2.38 -14.72 -11.53
CA PHE A 284 1.93 -14.66 -10.14
C PHE A 284 0.79 -13.66 -9.99
N LEU A 285 -0.01 -13.83 -8.93
CA LEU A 285 -0.84 -12.78 -8.38
C LEU A 285 -0.26 -12.42 -7.02
N SER A 286 0.30 -11.21 -6.89
CA SER A 286 1.11 -10.80 -5.74
C SER A 286 0.83 -9.34 -5.38
N PRO A 287 1.16 -8.89 -4.15
CA PRO A 287 1.05 -7.48 -3.82
C PRO A 287 2.24 -6.70 -4.37
N ASP A 288 2.01 -5.41 -4.60
CA ASP A 288 3.10 -4.49 -4.89
C ASP A 288 4.07 -4.37 -3.68
N PRO A 289 5.36 -4.03 -3.91
CA PRO A 289 5.92 -3.51 -5.15
C PRO A 289 6.44 -4.58 -6.11
N PHE A 290 6.26 -5.87 -5.82
CA PHE A 290 6.88 -6.94 -6.60
C PHE A 290 6.30 -7.07 -8.02
N ASN A 291 5.04 -6.66 -8.22
CA ASN A 291 4.46 -6.56 -9.56
C ASN A 291 5.22 -5.52 -10.40
N GLN A 292 5.34 -4.30 -9.87
CA GLN A 292 6.07 -3.23 -10.54
C GLN A 292 7.58 -3.53 -10.66
N ARG A 293 8.15 -4.27 -9.70
CA ARG A 293 9.55 -4.70 -9.73
C ARG A 293 9.82 -5.67 -10.89
N ALA A 294 8.92 -6.61 -11.18
CA ALA A 294 9.05 -7.51 -12.32
C ALA A 294 9.09 -6.75 -13.66
N VAL A 295 8.28 -5.68 -13.79
CA VAL A 295 8.30 -4.78 -14.95
C VAL A 295 9.60 -3.97 -15.00
N PHE A 296 9.99 -3.38 -13.87
CA PHE A 296 11.21 -2.57 -13.75
C PHE A 296 12.47 -3.36 -14.15
N GLU A 297 12.53 -4.63 -13.75
CA GLU A 297 13.62 -5.55 -14.09
C GLU A 297 13.48 -6.23 -15.47
N ARG A 298 12.42 -5.90 -16.23
CA ARG A 298 12.11 -6.43 -17.56
C ARG A 298 11.98 -7.96 -17.62
N ILE A 299 11.46 -8.56 -16.55
CA ILE A 299 11.20 -10.01 -16.47
C ILE A 299 9.78 -10.34 -16.90
N GLY A 300 8.82 -9.51 -16.49
CA GLY A 300 7.41 -9.73 -16.74
C GLY A 300 6.65 -8.44 -17.04
N PHE A 301 5.38 -8.61 -17.35
CA PHE A 301 4.45 -7.53 -17.64
C PHE A 301 3.19 -7.67 -16.77
N ILE A 302 2.56 -6.54 -16.47
CA ILE A 302 1.28 -6.51 -15.77
C ILE A 302 0.19 -6.91 -16.76
N HIS A 303 -0.40 -8.07 -16.54
CA HIS A 303 -1.52 -8.56 -17.35
C HIS A 303 -2.83 -7.85 -16.98
N LEU A 304 -3.09 -7.74 -15.68
CA LEU A 304 -4.33 -7.20 -15.12
C LEU A 304 -4.06 -6.64 -13.71
N LEU A 305 -4.61 -5.46 -13.38
CA LEU A 305 -4.69 -5.00 -11.99
C LEU A 305 -5.88 -5.68 -11.31
N THR A 306 -5.75 -6.12 -10.07
CA THR A 306 -6.85 -6.82 -9.38
C THR A 306 -8.07 -5.94 -9.12
N LYS A 307 -7.93 -4.60 -9.16
CA LYS A 307 -9.08 -3.69 -9.13
C LYS A 307 -10.04 -3.88 -10.31
N GLU A 308 -9.56 -4.45 -11.41
CA GLU A 308 -10.40 -4.79 -12.57
C GLU A 308 -11.24 -6.06 -12.32
N ILE A 309 -10.84 -6.89 -11.35
CA ILE A 309 -11.62 -8.06 -10.88
C ILE A 309 -12.68 -7.59 -9.87
N TRP A 310 -12.25 -6.82 -8.87
CA TRP A 310 -13.09 -6.27 -7.81
C TRP A 310 -12.52 -4.92 -7.36
N ASP A 311 -13.16 -3.82 -7.77
CA ASP A 311 -12.68 -2.51 -7.34
C ASP A 311 -12.94 -2.26 -5.85
N GLY A 312 -11.90 -1.81 -5.14
CA GLY A 312 -11.92 -1.57 -3.71
C GLY A 312 -11.91 -2.86 -2.88
N HIS A 313 -11.41 -3.96 -3.44
CA HIS A 313 -11.26 -5.21 -2.70
C HIS A 313 -10.28 -5.03 -1.53
N PRO A 314 -10.50 -5.67 -0.36
CA PRO A 314 -9.52 -5.66 0.72
C PRO A 314 -8.26 -6.39 0.29
N CYS A 315 -7.11 -6.02 0.83
CA CYS A 315 -5.86 -6.74 0.62
C CYS A 315 -5.27 -7.17 1.96
N CYS A 316 -4.56 -6.27 2.64
CA CYS A 316 -3.99 -6.53 3.97
C CYS A 316 -4.75 -5.78 5.06
N ALA A 317 -4.60 -6.28 6.27
CA ALA A 317 -5.31 -5.88 7.45
C ALA A 317 -4.33 -5.77 8.61
N PHE A 318 -4.52 -4.74 9.43
CA PHE A 318 -3.92 -4.65 10.74
C PHE A 318 -4.73 -5.54 11.68
N ALA A 319 -4.08 -6.53 12.29
CA ALA A 319 -4.74 -7.53 13.10
C ALA A 319 -4.03 -7.78 14.44
N THR A 320 -4.79 -8.18 15.44
CA THR A 320 -4.29 -8.55 16.77
C THR A 320 -5.08 -9.74 17.31
N SER A 321 -4.52 -10.45 18.29
CA SER A 321 -5.32 -11.40 19.05
C SER A 321 -6.42 -10.67 19.84
N ALA A 322 -7.60 -11.28 19.97
CA ALA A 322 -8.67 -10.73 20.80
C ALA A 322 -8.26 -10.63 22.27
N THR A 323 -7.36 -11.52 22.72
CA THR A 323 -6.78 -11.51 24.07
C THR A 323 -5.99 -10.25 24.33
N PHE A 324 -5.08 -9.86 23.42
CA PHE A 324 -4.28 -8.66 23.57
C PHE A 324 -5.16 -7.41 23.72
N ALA A 325 -6.15 -7.25 22.84
CA ALA A 325 -7.05 -6.09 22.86
C ALA A 325 -7.89 -6.02 24.16
N ARG A 326 -8.35 -7.17 24.67
CA ARG A 326 -9.11 -7.25 25.93
C ARG A 326 -8.24 -6.97 27.16
N GLU A 327 -6.98 -7.40 27.15
CA GLU A 327 -6.08 -7.29 28.31
C GLU A 327 -5.32 -5.96 28.34
N ASN A 328 -5.21 -5.29 27.20
CA ASN A 328 -4.54 -4.00 27.05
C ASN A 328 -5.44 -3.00 26.30
N PRO A 329 -6.67 -2.73 26.74
CA PRO A 329 -7.64 -1.94 26.00
C PRO A 329 -7.16 -0.52 25.66
N ASN A 330 -6.44 0.15 26.57
CA ASN A 330 -5.98 1.52 26.33
C ASN A 330 -4.82 1.52 25.33
N THR A 331 -3.90 0.57 25.48
CA THR A 331 -2.79 0.33 24.54
C THR A 331 -3.30 0.00 23.14
N TYR A 332 -4.30 -0.87 23.06
CA TYR A 332 -4.94 -1.26 21.81
C TYR A 332 -5.66 -0.06 21.17
N GLY A 333 -6.42 0.72 21.94
CA GLY A 333 -7.10 1.93 21.43
C GLY A 333 -6.12 2.99 20.91
N ALA A 334 -4.98 3.17 21.59
CA ALA A 334 -3.88 4.04 21.15
C ALA A 334 -3.26 3.54 19.84
N LEU A 335 -3.03 2.23 19.73
CA LEU A 335 -2.44 1.61 18.54
C LEU A 335 -3.38 1.70 17.34
N LEU A 336 -4.67 1.44 17.53
CA LEU A 336 -5.68 1.56 16.49
C LEU A 336 -5.77 2.99 15.94
N ARG A 337 -5.78 4.01 16.83
CA ARG A 337 -5.76 5.42 16.42
C ARG A 337 -4.51 5.75 15.60
N ALA A 338 -3.33 5.28 16.02
CA ALA A 338 -2.09 5.47 15.29
C ALA A 338 -2.13 4.87 13.87
N ILE A 339 -2.71 3.67 13.73
CA ILE A 339 -2.86 3.00 12.43
C ILE A 339 -3.89 3.73 11.57
N ILE A 340 -5.04 4.12 12.10
CA ILE A 340 -6.06 4.87 11.33
C ILE A 340 -5.49 6.20 10.82
N ASP A 341 -4.79 6.95 11.67
CA ASP A 341 -4.10 8.19 11.26
C ASP A 341 -3.09 7.93 10.13
N ALA A 342 -2.27 6.89 10.24
CA ALA A 342 -1.28 6.55 9.22
C ALA A 342 -1.93 6.09 7.91
N THR A 343 -3.01 5.32 7.97
CA THR A 343 -3.79 4.91 6.79
C THR A 343 -4.40 6.12 6.09
N GLN A 344 -5.00 7.06 6.85
CA GLN A 344 -5.57 8.29 6.29
C GLN A 344 -4.50 9.22 5.71
N TYR A 345 -3.32 9.29 6.34
CA TYR A 345 -2.20 10.03 5.76
C TYR A 345 -1.75 9.43 4.42
N SER A 346 -1.79 8.10 4.30
CA SER A 346 -1.42 7.36 3.08
C SER A 346 -2.42 7.51 1.94
N SER A 347 -3.70 7.69 2.27
CA SER A 347 -4.77 7.79 1.28
C SER A 347 -4.63 9.07 0.45
N ASP A 348 -4.19 10.18 1.07
CA ASP A 348 -3.97 11.47 0.41
C ASP A 348 -2.88 11.37 -0.70
N PRO A 349 -3.26 11.55 -1.98
CA PRO A 349 -2.32 11.50 -3.10
C PRO A 349 -1.14 12.47 -2.97
N ALA A 350 -1.30 13.59 -2.26
CA ALA A 350 -0.25 14.59 -2.08
C ALA A 350 0.95 14.06 -1.28
N ASN A 351 0.72 13.05 -0.42
CA ASN A 351 1.74 12.49 0.46
C ASN A 351 2.48 11.30 -0.17
N ARG A 352 1.92 10.67 -1.19
CA ARG A 352 2.38 9.37 -1.71
C ARG A 352 3.81 9.34 -2.23
N SER A 353 4.31 10.42 -2.83
CA SER A 353 5.72 10.49 -3.26
C SER A 353 6.69 10.54 -2.07
N GLU A 354 6.35 11.27 -1.00
CA GLU A 354 7.22 11.34 0.19
C GLU A 354 7.19 10.03 0.98
N ILE A 355 6.03 9.37 1.00
CA ILE A 355 5.86 8.04 1.59
C ILE A 355 6.75 7.05 0.85
N ALA A 356 6.79 7.11 -0.48
CA ALA A 356 7.65 6.24 -1.28
C ALA A 356 9.13 6.38 -0.90
N GLU A 357 9.60 7.60 -0.64
CA GLU A 357 10.96 7.86 -0.17
C GLU A 357 11.20 7.32 1.25
N ALA A 358 10.25 7.54 2.18
CA ALA A 358 10.36 7.09 3.57
C ALA A 358 10.49 5.57 3.72
N ILE A 359 9.71 4.81 2.93
CA ILE A 359 9.61 3.35 3.10
C ILE A 359 10.53 2.55 2.17
N ALA A 360 11.24 3.21 1.26
CA ALA A 360 12.23 2.58 0.37
C ALA A 360 13.45 1.94 1.07
N PRO A 361 14.02 2.51 2.15
CA PRO A 361 15.29 2.06 2.70
C PRO A 361 15.29 0.61 3.23
N THR A 362 16.49 0.08 3.51
CA THR A 362 16.72 -1.33 3.81
C THR A 362 16.06 -1.83 5.10
N ASN A 363 15.82 -0.97 6.08
CA ASN A 363 15.04 -1.30 7.28
C ASN A 363 13.56 -1.56 6.97
N TYR A 364 13.04 -0.99 5.87
CA TYR A 364 11.64 -1.14 5.43
C TYR A 364 11.53 -2.02 4.18
N LEU A 365 11.17 -1.48 3.01
CA LEU A 365 10.89 -2.32 1.84
C LEU A 365 12.15 -2.82 1.14
N ASN A 366 13.27 -2.10 1.23
CA ASN A 366 14.49 -2.38 0.48
C ASN A 366 14.23 -2.46 -1.04
N GLN A 367 13.50 -1.49 -1.58
CA GLN A 367 13.13 -1.41 -3.00
C GLN A 367 13.49 -0.01 -3.55
N PRO A 368 13.71 0.15 -4.87
CA PRO A 368 13.97 1.47 -5.41
C PRO A 368 12.76 2.38 -5.23
N VAL A 369 13.04 3.64 -4.85
CA VAL A 369 12.04 4.70 -4.71
C VAL A 369 11.15 4.76 -5.96
N THR A 370 11.72 4.73 -7.18
CA THR A 370 10.94 4.76 -8.42
C THR A 370 9.92 3.64 -8.54
N VAL A 371 10.22 2.43 -8.05
CA VAL A 371 9.27 1.31 -8.10
C VAL A 371 8.12 1.58 -7.14
N ILE A 372 8.41 2.04 -5.93
CA ILE A 372 7.40 2.33 -4.91
C ILE A 372 6.55 3.54 -5.33
N GLU A 373 7.15 4.59 -5.86
CA GLU A 373 6.45 5.78 -6.32
C GLU A 373 5.50 5.45 -7.48
N GLN A 374 5.91 4.62 -8.44
CA GLN A 374 5.04 4.16 -9.53
C GLN A 374 3.82 3.39 -9.02
N VAL A 375 3.97 2.66 -7.92
CA VAL A 375 2.87 1.96 -7.25
C VAL A 375 1.95 2.95 -6.56
N LEU A 376 2.48 3.76 -5.63
CA LEU A 376 1.67 4.62 -4.78
C LEU A 376 0.98 5.74 -5.57
N THR A 377 1.65 6.33 -6.56
CA THR A 377 1.07 7.42 -7.38
C THR A 377 0.19 6.92 -8.52
N GLY A 378 0.27 5.63 -8.84
CA GLY A 378 -0.52 5.05 -9.92
C GLY A 378 -0.06 5.40 -11.34
N ARG A 379 1.07 6.08 -11.50
CA ARG A 379 1.68 6.32 -12.82
C ARG A 379 2.83 5.36 -13.06
N PHE A 380 2.66 4.36 -13.91
CA PHE A 380 3.59 3.23 -14.02
C PHE A 380 3.73 2.69 -15.44
N ALA A 381 4.84 2.01 -15.71
CA ALA A 381 5.00 1.22 -16.93
C ALA A 381 4.33 -0.15 -16.75
N ASP A 382 3.61 -0.64 -17.76
CA ASP A 382 2.92 -1.94 -17.73
C ASP A 382 3.79 -3.13 -18.18
N GLY A 383 4.97 -2.87 -18.76
CA GLY A 383 5.84 -3.89 -19.34
C GLY A 383 5.46 -4.31 -20.76
N LEU A 384 4.43 -3.70 -21.34
CA LEU A 384 3.96 -3.89 -22.72
C LEU A 384 4.26 -2.67 -23.61
N GLY A 385 5.08 -1.75 -23.11
CA GLY A 385 5.48 -0.53 -23.81
C GLY A 385 4.58 0.68 -23.54
N ASN A 386 3.58 0.57 -22.65
CA ASN A 386 2.73 1.70 -22.30
C ASN A 386 3.03 2.22 -20.89
N VAL A 387 2.68 3.50 -20.70
CA VAL A 387 2.61 4.12 -19.38
C VAL A 387 1.15 4.28 -19.03
N GLN A 388 0.76 3.66 -17.92
CA GLN A 388 -0.58 3.73 -17.35
C GLN A 388 -0.66 4.86 -16.32
N ASN A 389 -1.87 5.39 -16.14
CA ASN A 389 -2.17 6.38 -15.10
C ASN A 389 -3.46 5.97 -14.39
N VAL A 390 -3.31 5.21 -13.31
CA VAL A 390 -4.39 4.66 -12.48
C VAL A 390 -4.09 5.03 -11.03
N PRO A 391 -4.40 6.28 -10.61
CA PRO A 391 -4.02 6.81 -9.28
C PRO A 391 -4.51 5.97 -8.10
N ASP A 392 -5.60 5.23 -8.30
CA ASP A 392 -6.26 4.34 -7.34
C ASP A 392 -5.90 2.86 -7.58
N ARG A 393 -4.78 2.56 -8.27
CA ARG A 393 -4.28 1.17 -8.41
C ARG A 393 -4.01 0.52 -7.06
N ILE A 394 -3.65 1.33 -6.07
CA ILE A 394 -3.60 1.04 -4.65
C ILE A 394 -4.25 2.23 -3.94
N ASP A 395 -5.00 1.96 -2.89
CA ASP A 395 -5.48 3.01 -1.99
C ASP A 395 -5.51 2.50 -0.54
N PHE A 396 -5.69 3.41 0.40
CA PHE A 396 -5.61 3.18 1.83
C PHE A 396 -6.93 3.58 2.48
N ASP A 397 -7.76 2.59 2.81
CA ASP A 397 -9.06 2.78 3.48
C ASP A 397 -9.06 1.88 4.73
N PRO A 398 -9.15 2.46 5.94
CA PRO A 398 -9.07 1.68 7.16
C PRO A 398 -10.31 0.83 7.42
N PHE A 399 -11.43 1.04 6.72
CA PHE A 399 -12.71 0.50 7.15
C PHE A 399 -12.88 -1.01 6.87
N PRO A 400 -13.01 -1.87 7.90
CA PRO A 400 -13.10 -3.31 7.74
C PRO A 400 -14.56 -3.75 7.51
N TRP A 401 -15.11 -3.47 6.33
CA TRP A 401 -16.49 -3.84 5.99
C TRP A 401 -16.81 -5.31 6.31
N HIS A 402 -17.87 -5.59 7.09
CA HIS A 402 -18.32 -6.97 7.37
C HIS A 402 -18.60 -7.74 6.07
N SER A 403 -19.21 -7.08 5.08
CA SER A 403 -19.45 -7.65 3.75
C SER A 403 -18.17 -8.16 3.04
N MET A 404 -16.99 -7.57 3.29
CA MET A 404 -15.72 -8.10 2.79
C MET A 404 -15.38 -9.44 3.45
N ALA A 405 -15.52 -9.53 4.78
CA ALA A 405 -15.30 -10.78 5.52
C ALA A 405 -16.27 -11.88 5.07
N VAL A 406 -17.55 -11.54 4.85
CA VAL A 406 -18.53 -12.49 4.33
C VAL A 406 -18.09 -13.03 2.97
N TRP A 407 -17.65 -12.18 2.04
CA TRP A 407 -17.16 -12.63 0.73
C TRP A 407 -15.96 -13.57 0.88
N ILE A 408 -14.99 -13.21 1.73
CA ILE A 408 -13.79 -14.01 1.98
C ILE A 408 -14.18 -15.40 2.50
N LEU A 409 -15.07 -15.46 3.50
CA LEU A 409 -15.57 -16.72 4.04
C LEU A 409 -16.31 -17.54 2.97
N THR A 410 -17.08 -16.89 2.09
CA THR A 410 -17.72 -17.57 0.96
C THR A 410 -16.69 -18.18 0.00
N GLN A 411 -15.60 -17.48 -0.31
CA GLN A 411 -14.53 -18.05 -1.14
C GLN A 411 -13.74 -19.15 -0.42
N MET A 412 -13.52 -19.02 0.89
CA MET A 412 -12.93 -20.09 1.71
C MET A 412 -13.78 -21.37 1.62
N LYS A 413 -15.11 -21.26 1.74
CA LYS A 413 -16.02 -22.40 1.60
C LYS A 413 -16.04 -22.93 0.16
N ARG A 414 -16.16 -22.05 -0.85
CA ARG A 414 -16.17 -22.42 -2.28
C ARG A 414 -15.02 -23.35 -2.65
N TRP A 415 -13.85 -23.12 -2.05
CA TRP A 415 -12.63 -23.88 -2.35
C TRP A 415 -12.26 -24.93 -1.29
N GLY A 416 -13.18 -25.26 -0.36
CA GLY A 416 -13.00 -26.36 0.60
C GLY A 416 -12.01 -26.08 1.73
N TYR A 417 -11.72 -24.81 2.03
CA TYR A 417 -10.87 -24.44 3.18
C TYR A 417 -11.63 -24.46 4.51
N ILE A 418 -12.95 -24.35 4.45
CA ILE A 418 -13.85 -24.46 5.60
C ILE A 418 -15.06 -25.30 5.19
N ASP A 419 -15.47 -26.19 6.08
CA ASP A 419 -16.57 -27.13 5.86
C ASP A 419 -17.78 -26.81 6.72
N GLY A 420 -18.95 -27.33 6.30
CA GLY A 420 -20.19 -27.28 7.08
C GLY A 420 -20.94 -25.95 7.02
N ASP A 421 -21.86 -25.78 7.98
CA ASP A 421 -22.69 -24.59 8.11
C ASP A 421 -21.91 -23.47 8.81
N VAL A 422 -21.54 -22.44 8.04
CA VAL A 422 -20.81 -21.27 8.53
C VAL A 422 -21.80 -20.14 8.77
N ASP A 423 -21.85 -19.64 9.99
CA ASP A 423 -22.54 -18.38 10.30
C ASP A 423 -21.68 -17.20 9.86
N TYR A 424 -21.72 -16.90 8.56
CA TYR A 424 -20.88 -15.88 7.93
C TYR A 424 -20.99 -14.52 8.62
N GLN A 425 -22.20 -14.13 9.01
CA GLN A 425 -22.47 -12.82 9.59
C GLN A 425 -21.89 -12.70 11.00
N ARG A 426 -22.03 -13.75 11.82
CA ARG A 426 -21.42 -13.77 13.15
C ARG A 426 -19.89 -13.74 13.06
N VAL A 427 -19.29 -14.58 12.22
CA VAL A 427 -17.83 -14.62 12.06
C VAL A 427 -17.31 -13.27 11.54
N ALA A 428 -18.01 -12.65 10.59
CA ALA A 428 -17.66 -11.32 10.10
C ALA A 428 -17.67 -10.27 11.22
N ARG A 429 -18.71 -10.22 12.07
CA ARG A 429 -18.77 -9.27 13.19
C ARG A 429 -17.74 -9.54 14.29
N ASP A 430 -17.45 -10.81 14.56
CA ASP A 430 -16.51 -11.21 15.60
C ASP A 430 -15.05 -10.89 15.22
N VAL A 431 -14.75 -10.86 13.91
CA VAL A 431 -13.38 -10.68 13.40
C VAL A 431 -13.15 -9.28 12.80
N PHE A 432 -14.06 -8.74 11.98
CA PHE A 432 -13.89 -7.44 11.33
C PHE A 432 -14.62 -6.37 12.15
N LEU A 433 -13.88 -5.52 12.87
CA LEU A 433 -14.47 -4.60 13.86
C LEU A 433 -14.93 -3.28 13.23
N ALA A 434 -15.87 -3.36 12.30
CA ALA A 434 -16.33 -2.22 11.51
C ALA A 434 -16.95 -1.10 12.36
N THR A 435 -17.74 -1.46 13.36
CA THR A 435 -18.40 -0.48 14.24
C THR A 435 -17.37 0.33 15.04
N GLU A 436 -16.39 -0.35 15.63
CA GLU A 436 -15.30 0.30 16.38
C GLU A 436 -14.43 1.16 15.46
N ALA A 437 -14.10 0.67 14.27
CA ALA A 437 -13.37 1.46 13.28
C ALA A 437 -14.13 2.76 12.94
N ALA A 438 -15.45 2.70 12.73
CA ALA A 438 -16.25 3.90 12.50
C ALA A 438 -16.24 4.87 13.68
N GLU A 439 -16.31 4.36 14.91
CA GLU A 439 -16.26 5.19 16.13
C GLU A 439 -14.92 5.92 16.22
N VAL A 440 -13.80 5.19 16.12
CA VAL A 440 -12.45 5.79 16.21
C VAL A 440 -12.19 6.76 15.06
N MET A 441 -12.63 6.45 13.84
CA MET A 441 -12.51 7.37 12.70
C MET A 441 -13.22 8.70 12.99
N ARG A 442 -14.45 8.68 13.54
CA ARG A 442 -15.19 9.90 13.90
C ARG A 442 -14.54 10.66 15.05
N GLU A 443 -14.03 9.96 16.06
CA GLU A 443 -13.29 10.58 17.17
C GLU A 443 -12.04 11.34 16.69
N LEU A 444 -11.35 10.79 15.69
CA LEU A 444 -10.20 11.43 15.04
C LEU A 444 -10.60 12.52 14.03
N GLY A 445 -11.89 12.70 13.76
CA GLY A 445 -12.41 13.72 12.83
C GLY A 445 -12.39 13.32 11.35
N TYR A 446 -12.28 12.02 11.04
CA TYR A 446 -12.38 11.48 9.69
C TYR A 446 -13.81 11.06 9.33
N ASP A 447 -14.09 11.00 8.03
CA ASP A 447 -15.35 10.43 7.52
C ASP A 447 -15.40 8.93 7.77
N ALA A 448 -16.53 8.44 8.28
CA ALA A 448 -16.77 7.03 8.54
C ALA A 448 -18.11 6.57 7.98
N PRO A 449 -18.21 5.38 7.36
CA PRO A 449 -19.47 4.83 6.89
C PRO A 449 -20.54 4.72 8.00
N GLU A 450 -21.81 4.95 7.64
CA GLU A 450 -22.96 4.71 8.53
C GLU A 450 -23.32 3.21 8.60
N GLU A 451 -23.04 2.48 7.52
CA GLU A 451 -23.29 1.05 7.40
C GLU A 451 -21.99 0.26 7.49
N THR A 452 -22.09 -1.00 7.94
CA THR A 452 -20.94 -1.90 8.06
C THR A 452 -20.83 -2.90 6.93
N SER A 453 -21.79 -2.90 6.01
CA SER A 453 -21.86 -3.82 4.86
C SER A 453 -22.35 -3.08 3.62
N ARG A 454 -21.89 -3.53 2.45
CA ARG A 454 -22.35 -3.04 1.15
C ARG A 454 -22.33 -4.17 0.13
N HIS A 455 -23.06 -3.97 -0.98
CA HIS A 455 -23.04 -4.90 -2.10
C HIS A 455 -21.82 -4.62 -2.98
N TYR A 456 -21.30 -5.67 -3.63
CA TYR A 456 -20.17 -5.54 -4.54
C TYR A 456 -20.49 -6.07 -5.93
N GLN A 457 -19.81 -5.51 -6.92
CA GLN A 457 -19.78 -6.03 -8.28
C GLN A 457 -18.41 -6.65 -8.52
N ILE A 458 -18.38 -7.96 -8.77
CA ILE A 458 -17.13 -8.72 -8.90
C ILE A 458 -17.20 -9.49 -10.21
N MET A 459 -16.37 -9.10 -11.18
CA MET A 459 -16.39 -9.58 -12.57
C MET A 459 -17.81 -9.73 -13.15
N GLY A 460 -18.66 -8.71 -13.01
CA GLY A 460 -20.02 -8.74 -13.56
C GLY A 460 -21.03 -9.60 -12.78
N LYS A 461 -20.65 -10.24 -11.67
CA LYS A 461 -21.56 -10.86 -10.70
C LYS A 461 -21.79 -9.98 -9.48
N THR A 462 -23.05 -9.81 -9.07
CA THR A 462 -23.39 -9.08 -7.85
C THR A 462 -23.19 -10.00 -6.65
N PHE A 463 -22.38 -9.58 -5.70
CA PHE A 463 -22.28 -10.22 -4.39
C PHE A 463 -23.21 -9.53 -3.40
N ASP A 464 -24.30 -10.24 -3.07
CA ASP A 464 -25.22 -9.90 -1.99
C ASP A 464 -24.75 -10.59 -0.70
N TYR A 465 -24.21 -9.80 0.22
CA TYR A 465 -23.71 -10.29 1.51
C TYR A 465 -24.81 -10.88 2.39
N THR A 466 -26.09 -10.59 2.14
CA THR A 466 -27.22 -11.16 2.89
C THR A 466 -27.57 -12.58 2.46
N ASN A 467 -27.15 -12.98 1.26
CA ASN A 467 -27.37 -14.32 0.72
C ASN A 467 -26.07 -14.96 0.16
N PRO A 468 -25.05 -15.17 1.01
CA PRO A 468 -23.74 -15.65 0.57
C PRO A 468 -23.76 -17.05 -0.02
N GLU A 469 -24.70 -17.90 0.42
CA GLU A 469 -24.84 -19.27 -0.08
C GLU A 469 -25.41 -19.29 -1.51
N ALA A 470 -26.37 -18.42 -1.85
CA ALA A 470 -26.84 -18.29 -3.23
C ALA A 470 -25.72 -17.80 -4.16
N TYR A 471 -24.88 -16.87 -3.69
CA TYR A 471 -23.70 -16.44 -4.44
C TYR A 471 -22.72 -17.60 -4.68
N LEU A 472 -22.41 -18.39 -3.65
CA LEU A 472 -21.57 -19.58 -3.77
C LEU A 472 -22.14 -20.57 -4.80
N GLN A 473 -23.45 -20.83 -4.74
CA GLN A 473 -24.13 -21.77 -5.62
C GLN A 473 -24.24 -21.28 -7.07
N SER A 474 -23.98 -20.00 -7.33
CA SER A 474 -23.98 -19.40 -8.68
C SER A 474 -22.72 -19.71 -9.51
N PHE A 475 -21.75 -20.43 -8.93
CA PHE A 475 -20.51 -20.79 -9.59
C PHE A 475 -20.50 -22.24 -10.08
N ASP A 476 -20.07 -22.43 -11.32
CA ASP A 476 -19.94 -23.75 -11.94
C ASP A 476 -18.74 -24.52 -11.37
N ILE A 477 -17.62 -23.83 -11.14
CA ILE A 477 -16.37 -24.41 -10.62
C ILE A 477 -16.26 -24.09 -9.12
N ARG A 478 -16.33 -25.14 -8.28
CA ARG A 478 -16.27 -25.10 -6.80
C ARG A 478 -15.93 -26.48 -6.22
N ARG A 479 -15.75 -26.55 -4.89
CA ARG A 479 -15.47 -27.77 -4.09
C ARG A 479 -16.54 -28.10 -3.04
N SER A 480 -17.43 -27.15 -2.78
CA SER A 480 -18.50 -27.22 -1.76
C SER A 480 -19.90 -27.30 -2.35
#